data_AF-A0ABD2HKZ4-F1
#
_entry.id   AF-A0ABD2HKZ4-F1
#
_cell.length_a   1.000
_cell.length_b   1.000
_cell.length_c   1.000
_cell.angle_alpha   90.00
_cell.angle_beta   90.00
_cell.angle_gamma   90.00
#
_symmetry.space_group_name_H-M   'P 1'
#
loop_
_entity.id
_entity.type
_entity.pdbx_description
1 polymer ?
#
loop_
_entity_poly.entity_id
_entity_poly.type
_entity_poly.pdbx_seq_one_letter_code
_entity_poly.pdbx_strand_id
1 'polypeptide(L)'
;MVLQLLKSLSASSVITVDQMRRGFQRVYMDIAEINIDVPRAYYILEQFVDKSFVMGIIDVKLRDLCPCRGRKRFVSEGDGGVVKHESY
;
A
#
# COMPACT_ATOMS: atom_id res chain seq x y z
N MET A 1 -12.25 0.30 10.66
CA MET A 1 -13.60 0.12 10.08
C MET A 1 -13.54 -0.60 8.73
N VAL A 2 -13.00 0.02 7.67
CA VAL A 2 -12.93 -0.58 6.31
C VAL A 2 -12.22 -1.95 6.28
N LEU A 3 -11.08 -2.06 6.96
CA LEU A 3 -10.30 -3.30 6.98
C LEU A 3 -11.07 -4.49 7.61
N GLN A 4 -11.85 -4.24 8.67
CA GLN A 4 -12.67 -5.27 9.31
C GLN A 4 -13.84 -5.68 8.40
N LEU A 5 -14.42 -4.73 7.67
CA LEU A 5 -15.45 -5.03 6.67
C LEU A 5 -14.88 -5.93 5.55
N LEU A 6 -13.73 -5.57 4.97
CA LEU A 6 -13.11 -6.38 3.91
C LEU A 6 -12.75 -7.79 4.39
N LYS A 7 -12.27 -7.94 5.64
CA LYS A 7 -12.06 -9.25 6.24
C LYS A 7 -13.36 -10.05 6.34
N SER A 8 -14.43 -9.44 6.84
CA SER A 8 -15.72 -10.11 6.97
C SER A 8 -16.28 -10.55 5.62
N LEU A 9 -16.19 -9.69 4.60
CA LEU A 9 -16.70 -9.98 3.24
C LEU A 9 -15.86 -11.03 2.50
N SER A 10 -14.55 -11.06 2.75
CA SER A 10 -13.66 -12.10 2.23
C SER A 10 -13.93 -13.45 2.89
N ALA A 11 -14.04 -13.48 4.23
CA ALA A 11 -14.30 -14.71 4.99
C ALA A 11 -15.67 -15.33 4.67
N SER A 12 -16.68 -14.51 4.37
CA SER A 12 -18.01 -14.98 3.96
C SER A 12 -18.12 -15.31 2.47
N SER A 13 -17.03 -15.23 1.70
CA SER A 13 -17.01 -15.39 0.24
C SER A 13 -17.94 -14.43 -0.54
N VAL A 14 -18.41 -13.35 0.09
CA VAL A 14 -19.22 -12.31 -0.58
C VAL A 14 -18.37 -11.54 -1.59
N ILE A 15 -17.10 -11.28 -1.26
CA ILE A 15 -16.09 -10.79 -2.21
C ILE A 15 -15.15 -11.94 -2.50
N THR A 16 -15.10 -12.40 -3.75
CA THR A 16 -14.18 -13.47 -4.17
C THR A 16 -12.73 -12.99 -4.12
N VAL A 17 -11.78 -13.93 -4.01
CA VAL A 17 -10.33 -13.64 -4.01
C VAL A 17 -9.93 -12.80 -5.23
N ASP A 18 -10.49 -13.13 -6.39
CA ASP A 18 -10.21 -12.44 -7.65
C ASP A 18 -10.81 -11.03 -7.70
N GLN A 19 -11.99 -10.81 -7.12
CA GLN A 19 -12.56 -9.47 -6.95
C GLN A 19 -11.74 -8.62 -5.96
N MET A 20 -11.30 -9.21 -4.85
CA MET A 20 -10.43 -8.53 -3.88
C MET A 20 -9.12 -8.11 -4.54
N ARG A 21 -8.47 -9.02 -5.27
CA ARG A 21 -7.23 -8.76 -6.01
C ARG A 21 -7.39 -7.60 -7.00
N ARG A 22 -8.43 -7.62 -7.84
CA ARG A 22 -8.72 -6.52 -8.78
C ARG A 22 -9.02 -5.20 -8.06
N GLY A 23 -9.63 -5.24 -6.88
CA GLY A 23 -9.87 -4.05 -6.05
C GLY A 23 -8.57 -3.36 -5.66
N PHE A 24 -7.63 -4.11 -5.08
CA PHE A 24 -6.31 -3.58 -4.70
C PHE A 24 -5.51 -3.11 -5.93
N GLN A 25 -5.50 -3.87 -7.03
CA GLN A 25 -4.78 -3.49 -8.24
C GLN A 25 -5.25 -2.16 -8.83
N ARG A 26 -6.56 -1.86 -8.79
CA ARG A 26 -7.09 -0.56 -9.23
C ARG A 26 -6.53 0.57 -8.37
N VAL A 27 -6.54 0.42 -7.04
CA VAL A 27 -5.96 1.42 -6.13
C VAL A 27 -4.46 1.60 -6.39
N TYR A 28 -3.73 0.52 -6.70
CA TYR A 28 -2.31 0.60 -7.03
C TYR A 28 -2.04 1.35 -8.33
N MET A 29 -2.90 1.20 -9.34
CA MET A 29 -2.77 1.92 -10.61
C MET A 29 -3.07 3.42 -10.43
N ASP A 30 -4.06 3.75 -9.61
CA ASP A 30 -4.55 5.13 -9.46
C ASP A 30 -3.83 5.88 -8.32
N ILE A 31 -2.93 5.25 -7.56
CA ILE A 31 -2.32 5.84 -6.36
C ILE A 31 -1.58 7.16 -6.65
N ALA A 32 -1.02 7.31 -7.85
CA ALA A 32 -0.34 8.53 -8.26
C ALA A 32 -1.32 9.71 -8.37
N GLU A 33 -2.51 9.46 -8.95
CA GLU A 33 -3.59 10.43 -9.05
C GLU A 33 -4.18 10.72 -7.67
N ILE A 34 -4.49 9.69 -6.88
CA ILE A 34 -4.98 9.83 -5.50
C ILE A 34 -4.02 10.66 -4.64
N ASN A 35 -2.71 10.52 -4.84
CA ASN A 35 -1.71 11.27 -4.09
C ASN A 35 -1.67 12.77 -4.43
N ILE A 36 -2.26 13.21 -5.55
CA ILE A 36 -2.41 14.64 -5.87
C ILE A 36 -3.36 15.29 -4.86
N ASP A 37 -4.47 14.61 -4.55
CA ASP A 37 -5.50 15.10 -3.63
C ASP A 37 -5.17 14.79 -2.17
N VAL A 38 -4.52 13.65 -1.91
CA VAL A 38 -4.18 13.16 -0.57
C VAL A 38 -2.66 13.09 -0.40
N PRO A 39 -2.03 14.14 0.16
CA PRO A 39 -0.64 14.07 0.55
C PRO A 39 -0.42 12.90 1.52
N ARG A 40 0.52 12.00 1.19
CA ARG A 40 0.84 10.74 1.91
C ARG A 40 -0.02 9.52 1.55
N ALA A 41 -0.77 9.54 0.45
CA ALA A 41 -1.56 8.39 0.00
C ALA A 41 -0.75 7.08 -0.05
N TYR A 42 0.49 7.14 -0.56
CA TYR A 42 1.40 5.97 -0.60
C TYR A 42 1.70 5.38 0.77
N TYR A 43 2.02 6.22 1.76
CA TYR A 43 2.29 5.75 3.13
C TYR A 43 1.05 5.09 3.73
N ILE A 44 -0.13 5.69 3.52
CA ILE A 44 -1.39 5.14 4.00
C ILE A 44 -1.69 3.79 3.31
N LEU A 45 -1.44 3.71 1.99
CA LEU A 45 -1.62 2.49 1.21
C LEU A 45 -0.71 1.36 1.71
N GLU A 46 0.59 1.61 1.89
CA GLU A 46 1.54 0.63 2.42
C GLU A 46 1.06 0.06 3.77
N GLN A 47 0.68 0.94 4.70
CA GLN A 47 0.15 0.53 6.01
C GLN A 47 -1.16 -0.27 5.90
N PHE A 48 -2.00 0.05 4.91
CA PHE A 48 -3.25 -0.67 4.68
C PHE A 48 -3.01 -2.06 4.08
N VAL A 49 -2.07 -2.17 3.13
CA VAL A 49 -1.68 -3.43 2.49
C VAL A 49 -1.04 -4.37 3.50
N ASP A 50 -0.13 -3.90 4.33
CA ASP A 50 0.51 -4.71 5.38
C ASP A 50 -0.52 -5.30 6.35
N LYS A 51 -1.44 -4.47 6.83
CA LYS A 51 -2.51 -4.95 7.72
C LYS A 51 -3.47 -5.92 7.03
N SER A 52 -3.74 -5.70 5.73
CA SER A 52 -4.56 -6.61 4.93
C SER A 52 -3.90 -7.97 4.76
N PHE A 53 -2.59 -8.01 4.56
CA PHE A 53 -1.80 -9.24 4.50
C PHE A 53 -1.80 -9.98 5.84
N VAL A 54 -1.52 -9.28 6.95
CA VAL A 54 -1.55 -9.87 8.30
C VAL A 54 -2.93 -10.44 8.64
N MET A 55 -4.01 -9.81 8.14
CA MET A 55 -5.38 -10.28 8.35
C MET A 55 -5.83 -11.39 7.38
N GLY A 56 -4.97 -11.83 6.47
CA GLY A 56 -5.26 -12.88 5.50
C GLY A 56 -6.24 -12.48 4.40
N ILE A 57 -6.41 -11.17 4.16
CA ILE A 57 -7.33 -10.65 3.13
C ILE A 57 -6.71 -10.77 1.73
N ILE A 58 -5.38 -10.66 1.65
CA ILE A 58 -4.61 -10.68 0.40
C ILE A 58 -3.42 -11.64 0.53
N ASP A 59 -2.94 -12.14 -0.61
CA ASP A 59 -1.77 -13.00 -0.66
C ASP A 59 -0.46 -12.21 -0.73
N VAL A 60 0.65 -12.93 -0.57
CA VAL A 60 2.00 -12.36 -0.64
C VAL A 60 2.28 -11.69 -1.99
N LYS A 61 1.78 -12.27 -3.08
CA LYS A 61 1.99 -11.74 -4.43
C LYS A 61 1.36 -10.37 -4.58
N LEU A 62 0.14 -10.17 -4.09
CA LEU A 62 -0.55 -8.90 -4.15
C LEU A 62 0.02 -7.85 -3.20
N ARG A 63 0.53 -8.27 -2.03
CA ARG A 63 1.26 -7.38 -1.12
C ARG A 63 2.51 -6.83 -1.78
N ASP A 64 3.31 -7.71 -2.41
CA ASP A 64 4.60 -7.34 -3.01
C ASP A 64 4.46 -6.48 -4.27
N LEU A 65 3.25 -6.37 -4.84
CA LEU A 65 2.92 -5.45 -5.91
C LEU A 65 2.56 -4.03 -5.44
N CYS A 66 2.52 -3.78 -4.13
CA CYS A 66 2.18 -2.46 -3.60
C CYS A 66 3.19 -1.41 -4.09
N PRO A 67 2.73 -0.34 -4.76
CA PRO A 67 3.62 0.69 -5.26
C PRO A 67 4.19 1.50 -4.10
N CYS A 68 5.50 1.64 -4.05
CA CYS A 68 6.18 2.56 -3.13
C CYS A 68 6.53 3.82 -3.91
N ARG A 69 6.13 5.00 -3.41
CA ARG A 69 6.63 6.26 -3.98
C ARG A 69 8.12 6.29 -3.67
N GLY A 70 8.95 6.15 -4.71
CA GLY A 70 10.40 6.07 -4.59
C GLY A 70 10.87 7.02 -3.49
N ARG A 71 11.39 6.44 -2.40
CA ARG A 71 11.94 7.19 -1.27
C ARG A 71 12.82 8.29 -1.87
N LYS A 72 12.56 9.55 -1.51
CA LYS A 72 13.47 10.67 -1.76
C LYS A 72 14.86 10.11 -1.48
N ARG A 73 15.75 10.04 -2.49
CA ARG A 73 17.04 9.38 -2.32
C ARG A 73 17.68 9.96 -1.06
N PHE A 74 17.73 9.16 0.00
CA PHE A 74 18.31 9.60 1.28
C PHE A 74 19.82 9.81 1.17
N VAL A 75 20.37 9.39 0.03
CA VAL A 75 21.75 9.50 -0.41
C VAL A 75 21.75 10.06 -1.83
N SER A 76 22.18 11.31 -1.99
CA SER A 76 22.78 11.71 -3.25
C SER A 76 24.12 10.99 -3.36
N GLU A 77 24.55 10.64 -4.58
CA GLU A 77 25.85 9.99 -4.80
C GLU A 77 27.04 10.80 -4.24
N GLY A 78 26.85 12.10 -3.96
CA GLY A 78 27.81 12.99 -3.29
C GLY A 78 27.78 13.02 -1.75
N ASP A 79 26.82 12.37 -1.08
CA ASP A 79 26.65 12.43 0.39
C ASP A 79 27.36 11.28 1.15
N GLY A 80 28.21 10.50 0.47
CA GLY A 80 29.05 9.47 1.11
C GLY A 80 28.28 8.35 1.83
N GLY A 81 27.00 8.15 1.55
CA GLY A 81 26.20 7.10 2.19
C GLY A 81 25.46 7.52 3.48
N VAL A 82 25.54 8.78 3.90
CA VAL A 82 24.91 9.25 5.14
C VAL A 82 23.39 9.38 4.98
N VAL A 83 22.64 8.66 5.82
CA VAL A 83 21.17 8.72 5.84
C VAL A 83 20.72 10.04 6.46
N LYS A 84 20.02 10.87 5.69
CA LYS A 84 19.42 12.11 6.20
C LYS A 84 18.27 11.77 7.17
N HIS A 85 18.39 12.21 8.42
CA HIS A 85 17.32 12.12 9.41
C HIS A 85 16.16 13.05 9.06
N GLU A 86 14.94 12.57 9.26
CA GLU A 86 13.71 13.32 9.05
C GLU A 86 13.72 14.61 9.88
N SER A 87 13.56 15.75 9.21
CA SER A 87 13.19 17.01 9.87
C SER A 87 11.67 17.14 9.75
N TYR A 88 10.97 17.07 10.88
CA TYR A 88 9.58 17.48 10.99
C TYR A 88 9.49 19.00 11.06
#